data_AF-A0A846XLT8-F1
#
_entry.id   AF-A0A846XLT8-F1
#
_cell.length_a   1.000
_cell.length_b   1.000
_cell.length_c   1.000
_cell.angle_alpha   90.00
_cell.angle_beta   90.00
_cell.angle_gamma   90.00
#
_symmetry.space_group_name_H-M   'P 1'
#
loop_
_entity.id
_entity.type
_entity.pdbx_description
1 polymer ?
#
loop_
_entity_poly.entity_id
_entity_poly.type
_entity_poly.pdbx_seq_one_letter_code
_entity_poly.pdbx_strand_id
1 'polypeptide(L)'
;MVAGESEPVLVELTVPKRVVERGLMDGLVVPVGQFTGERRLDPALPGEQIADFLADAAHRPDGFVARAQDGAQALAVLAGTVAALCGENIRKALNSPDTAFLAGLSSGAADSVREVLLGIESDTPVEIERALRAALRPEETGS
;
A
#
# COMPACT_ATOMS: atom_id res chain seq x y z
N MET A 1 26.81 -27.65 -52.28
CA MET A 1 26.34 -27.91 -50.90
C MET A 1 26.71 -26.68 -50.08
N VAL A 2 25.75 -26.17 -49.32
CA VAL A 2 25.58 -24.80 -48.81
C VAL A 2 26.54 -24.46 -47.65
N ALA A 3 27.05 -23.23 -47.59
CA ALA A 3 27.44 -22.59 -46.34
C ALA A 3 26.94 -21.15 -46.38
N GLY A 4 25.73 -20.94 -45.83
CA GLY A 4 25.09 -19.63 -45.73
C GLY A 4 25.73 -18.80 -44.63
N GLU A 5 26.01 -17.54 -44.95
CA GLU A 5 26.44 -16.50 -44.03
C GLU A 5 25.40 -16.34 -42.90
N SER A 6 25.88 -16.40 -41.66
CA SER A 6 25.05 -16.09 -40.49
C SER A 6 25.02 -14.57 -40.30
N GLU A 7 23.99 -13.91 -40.84
CA GLU A 7 23.72 -12.51 -40.54
C GLU A 7 23.25 -12.38 -39.08
N PRO A 8 23.85 -11.49 -38.26
CA PRO A 8 23.38 -11.26 -36.90
C PRO A 8 22.03 -10.54 -36.97
N VAL A 9 20.95 -11.26 -36.63
CA VAL A 9 19.62 -10.69 -36.45
C VAL A 9 19.65 -9.76 -35.24
N LEU A 10 19.60 -8.46 -35.49
CA LEU A 10 19.40 -7.44 -34.47
C LEU A 10 17.95 -7.57 -33.95
N VAL A 11 17.77 -8.26 -32.83
CA VAL A 11 16.46 -8.32 -32.16
C VAL A 11 16.28 -6.97 -31.45
N GLU A 12 15.47 -6.07 -32.02
CA GLU A 12 14.96 -4.92 -31.27
C GLU A 12 14.13 -5.46 -30.10
N LEU A 13 14.72 -5.48 -28.90
CA LEU A 13 13.96 -5.60 -27.67
C LEU A 13 13.02 -4.40 -27.60
N THR A 14 11.77 -4.61 -27.98
CA THR A 14 10.68 -3.72 -27.58
C THR A 14 10.70 -3.66 -26.06
N VAL A 15 11.13 -2.53 -25.53
CA VAL A 15 11.00 -2.20 -24.11
C VAL A 15 9.50 -2.30 -23.81
N PRO A 16 9.06 -3.21 -22.92
CA PRO A 16 7.66 -3.26 -22.57
C PRO A 16 7.29 -1.89 -22.02
N LYS A 17 6.25 -1.30 -22.61
CA LYS A 17 5.55 -0.10 -22.17
C LYS A 17 5.50 -0.14 -20.65
N ARG A 18 6.25 0.76 -19.99
CA ARG A 18 6.33 0.88 -18.53
C ARG A 18 4.90 0.78 -18.01
N VAL A 19 4.51 -0.40 -17.52
CA VAL A 19 3.28 -0.55 -16.77
C VAL A 19 3.50 0.46 -15.67
N VAL A 20 2.68 1.50 -15.62
CA VAL A 20 2.74 2.45 -14.52
C VAL A 20 2.38 1.59 -13.33
N GLU A 21 3.40 1.06 -12.65
CA GLU A 21 3.22 0.19 -11.50
C GLU A 21 2.36 1.00 -10.55
N ARG A 22 1.16 0.50 -10.30
CA ARG A 22 0.17 1.20 -9.52
C ARG A 22 0.76 1.31 -8.12
N GLY A 23 1.25 2.50 -7.78
CA GLY A 23 1.88 2.73 -6.49
C GLY A 23 0.91 2.39 -5.36
N LEU A 24 1.42 2.01 -4.18
CA LEU A 24 0.59 1.62 -3.04
C LEU A 24 -0.55 2.63 -2.77
N MET A 25 -0.26 3.94 -2.89
CA MET A 25 -1.21 5.02 -2.63
C MET A 25 -2.23 5.29 -3.75
N ASP A 26 -2.03 4.76 -4.96
CA ASP A 26 -2.81 5.13 -6.15
C ASP A 26 -4.29 4.73 -5.99
N GLY A 27 -5.17 5.73 -5.80
CA GLY A 27 -6.60 5.53 -5.58
C GLY A 27 -6.95 4.87 -4.25
N LEU A 28 -6.01 4.83 -3.30
CA LEU A 28 -6.22 4.18 -2.00
C LEU A 28 -7.05 5.06 -1.04
N VAL A 29 -6.86 6.38 -1.10
CA VAL A 29 -7.58 7.33 -0.26
C VAL A 29 -8.80 7.84 -1.03
N VAL A 30 -9.98 7.73 -0.42
CA VAL A 30 -11.26 8.01 -1.07
C VAL A 30 -12.17 8.86 -0.18
N PRO A 31 -13.15 9.58 -0.75
CA PRO A 31 -14.19 10.24 0.03
C PRO A 31 -15.03 9.25 0.84
N VAL A 32 -15.51 9.68 2.01
CA VAL A 32 -16.44 8.89 2.85
C VAL A 32 -17.70 8.51 2.06
N GLY A 33 -18.16 7.28 2.22
CA GLY A 33 -19.37 6.75 1.61
C GLY A 33 -19.14 6.10 0.25
N GLN A 34 -17.89 5.95 -0.19
CA GLN A 34 -17.56 5.25 -1.43
C GLN A 34 -17.74 3.72 -1.31
N PHE A 35 -17.61 3.18 -0.09
CA PHE A 35 -17.74 1.76 0.20
C PHE A 35 -19.03 1.47 0.98
N THR A 36 -19.79 0.46 0.57
CA THR A 36 -21.12 0.15 1.11
C THR A 36 -21.29 -1.36 1.33
N GLY A 37 -21.02 -1.82 2.57
CA GLY A 37 -21.21 -3.22 2.98
C GLY A 37 -19.92 -3.90 3.47
N GLU A 38 -18.77 -3.33 3.11
CA GLU A 38 -17.46 -3.82 3.49
C GLU A 38 -17.21 -3.65 4.98
N ARG A 39 -16.36 -4.53 5.53
CA ARG A 39 -15.95 -4.43 6.92
C ARG A 39 -15.17 -3.13 7.10
N ARG A 40 -15.59 -2.29 8.06
CA ARG A 40 -14.96 -1.00 8.30
C ARG A 40 -14.13 -1.03 9.58
N LEU A 41 -12.86 -0.64 9.47
CA LEU A 41 -12.01 -0.33 10.62
C LEU A 41 -12.29 1.10 11.06
N ASP A 42 -12.86 1.24 12.26
CA ASP A 42 -13.00 2.53 12.91
C ASP A 42 -11.68 2.87 13.62
N PRO A 43 -11.05 4.01 13.30
CA PRO A 43 -9.73 4.31 13.81
C PRO A 43 -9.77 4.97 15.20
N ALA A 44 -10.97 5.21 15.76
CA ALA A 44 -11.14 5.61 17.16
C ALA A 44 -11.10 4.41 18.12
N LEU A 45 -11.03 3.17 17.59
CA LEU A 45 -10.77 1.99 18.40
C LEU A 45 -9.40 2.08 19.09
N PRO A 46 -9.25 1.53 20.30
CA PRO A 46 -7.94 1.45 20.94
C PRO A 46 -7.00 0.54 20.14
N GLY A 47 -5.70 0.84 20.17
CA GLY A 47 -4.69 0.18 19.34
C GLY A 47 -4.64 -1.35 19.48
N GLU A 48 -5.02 -1.91 20.62
CA GLU A 48 -5.13 -3.36 20.80
C GLU A 48 -6.27 -3.98 19.99
N GLN A 49 -7.42 -3.30 19.91
CA GLN A 49 -8.56 -3.74 19.10
C GLN A 49 -8.28 -3.53 17.61
N ILE A 50 -7.58 -2.45 17.24
CA ILE A 50 -7.10 -2.26 15.87
C ILE A 50 -6.15 -3.39 15.48
N ALA A 51 -5.20 -3.76 16.34
CA ALA A 51 -4.25 -4.82 16.06
C ALA A 51 -4.94 -6.20 15.90
N ASP A 52 -5.90 -6.52 16.76
CA ASP A 52 -6.71 -7.76 16.65
C ASP A 52 -7.52 -7.78 15.34
N PHE A 53 -8.16 -6.67 15.00
CA PHE A 53 -8.88 -6.53 13.74
C PHE A 53 -7.98 -6.76 12.53
N LEU A 54 -6.80 -6.12 12.50
CA LEU A 54 -5.86 -6.24 11.39
C LEU A 54 -5.30 -7.66 11.27
N ALA A 55 -5.07 -8.33 12.40
CA ALA A 55 -4.66 -9.73 12.43
C ALA A 55 -5.75 -10.66 11.86
N ASP A 56 -7.03 -10.49 12.24
CA ASP A 56 -8.14 -11.26 11.63
C ASP A 56 -8.28 -10.94 10.13
N ALA A 57 -8.22 -9.66 9.76
CA ALA A 57 -8.37 -9.21 8.37
C ALA A 57 -7.31 -9.81 7.43
N ALA A 58 -6.05 -9.95 7.89
CA ALA A 58 -4.97 -10.56 7.09
C ALA A 58 -5.22 -12.03 6.73
N HIS A 59 -6.08 -12.74 7.46
CA HIS A 59 -6.42 -14.14 7.20
C HIS A 59 -7.75 -14.31 6.46
N ARG A 60 -8.43 -13.21 6.16
CA ARG A 60 -9.73 -13.19 5.50
C ARG A 60 -9.54 -12.95 4.01
N PRO A 61 -10.33 -13.62 3.15
CA PRO A 61 -10.35 -13.31 1.73
C PRO A 61 -11.09 -11.99 1.45
N ASP A 62 -11.96 -11.56 2.37
CA ASP A 62 -12.72 -10.32 2.27
C ASP A 62 -11.87 -9.17 2.82
N GLY A 63 -11.46 -8.25 1.94
CA GLY A 63 -10.77 -7.03 2.32
C GLY A 63 -11.63 -6.10 3.21
N PHE A 64 -11.01 -5.07 3.75
CA PHE A 64 -11.64 -4.10 4.64
C PHE A 64 -11.36 -2.67 4.18
N VAL A 65 -12.17 -1.75 4.70
CA VAL A 65 -12.03 -0.31 4.48
C VAL A 65 -11.69 0.34 5.80
N ALA A 66 -10.70 1.22 5.82
CA ALA A 66 -10.38 1.99 7.02
C ALA A 66 -10.97 3.39 6.92
N ARG A 67 -11.24 4.02 8.06
CA ARG A 67 -11.45 5.47 8.11
C ARG A 67 -10.20 6.15 8.65
N ALA A 68 -9.88 7.33 8.13
CA ALA A 68 -8.82 8.17 8.67
C ALA A 68 -9.22 9.65 8.68
N GLN A 69 -8.89 10.33 9.77
CA GLN A 69 -9.13 11.77 9.97
C GLN A 69 -7.94 12.60 9.49
N ASP A 70 -6.74 12.02 9.48
CA ASP A 70 -5.49 12.68 9.13
C ASP A 70 -4.46 11.69 8.55
N GLY A 71 -3.38 12.25 7.99
CA GLY A 71 -2.33 11.47 7.34
C GLY A 71 -1.55 10.54 8.29
N ALA A 72 -1.40 10.90 9.57
CA ALA A 72 -0.69 10.06 10.53
C ALA A 72 -1.50 8.81 10.87
N GLN A 73 -2.81 8.97 11.05
CA GLN A 73 -3.73 7.86 11.25
C GLN A 73 -3.80 6.95 10.02
N ALA A 74 -3.88 7.51 8.81
CA ALA A 74 -3.83 6.73 7.57
C ALA A 74 -2.53 5.93 7.44
N LEU A 75 -1.39 6.56 7.78
CA LEU A 75 -0.07 5.91 7.75
C LEU A 75 0.04 4.79 8.78
N ALA A 76 -0.48 5.00 10.00
CA ALA A 76 -0.51 3.99 11.05
C ALA A 76 -1.32 2.76 10.61
N VAL A 77 -2.50 2.96 10.02
CA VAL A 77 -3.32 1.86 9.48
C VAL A 77 -2.54 1.10 8.41
N LEU A 78 -1.91 1.80 7.46
CA LEU A 78 -1.10 1.18 6.41
C LEU A 78 0.04 0.33 6.98
N ALA A 79 0.81 0.89 7.91
CA ALA A 79 1.90 0.18 8.58
C ALA A 79 1.37 -1.04 9.36
N GLY A 80 0.24 -0.89 10.04
CA GLY A 80 -0.42 -1.98 10.76
C GLY A 80 -0.88 -3.10 9.83
N THR A 81 -1.48 -2.77 8.68
CA THR A 81 -1.91 -3.76 7.67
C THR A 81 -0.70 -4.52 7.13
N VAL A 82 0.36 -3.81 6.77
CA VAL A 82 1.60 -4.42 6.29
C VAL A 82 2.23 -5.32 7.34
N ALA A 83 2.27 -4.87 8.60
CA ALA A 83 2.76 -5.68 9.71
C ALA A 83 1.92 -6.95 9.91
N ALA A 84 0.58 -6.86 9.77
CA ALA A 84 -0.30 -8.02 9.87
C ALA A 84 -0.03 -9.05 8.75
N LEU A 85 0.19 -8.59 7.52
CA LEU A 85 0.52 -9.45 6.38
C LEU A 85 1.92 -10.09 6.50
N CYS A 86 2.87 -9.37 7.08
CA CYS A 86 4.21 -9.88 7.34
C CYS A 86 4.32 -10.73 8.62
N GLY A 87 3.27 -10.82 9.44
CA GLY A 87 3.35 -11.46 10.77
C GLY A 87 4.25 -10.73 11.77
N GLU A 88 4.44 -9.43 11.58
CA GLU A 88 5.26 -8.54 12.42
C GLU A 88 4.42 -7.93 13.56
N ASN A 89 5.07 -7.23 14.49
CA ASN A 89 4.40 -6.58 15.60
C ASN A 89 3.48 -5.41 15.16
N ILE A 90 2.19 -5.69 14.98
CA ILE A 90 1.17 -4.71 14.54
C ILE A 90 1.09 -3.50 15.47
N ARG A 91 1.16 -3.72 16.80
CA ARG A 91 1.11 -2.62 17.79
C ARG A 91 2.30 -1.68 17.62
N LYS A 92 3.50 -2.21 17.39
CA LYS A 92 4.69 -1.40 17.12
C LYS A 92 4.49 -0.59 15.83
N ALA A 93 4.01 -1.22 14.76
CA ALA A 93 3.80 -0.55 13.48
C ALA A 93 2.76 0.57 13.54
N LEU A 94 1.69 0.41 14.34
CA LEU A 94 0.68 1.45 14.58
C LEU A 94 1.24 2.67 15.32
N ASN A 95 2.17 2.47 16.26
CA ASN A 95 2.76 3.56 17.06
C ASN A 95 4.01 4.17 16.42
N SER A 96 4.70 3.41 15.57
CA SER A 96 5.94 3.82 14.91
C SER A 96 5.98 3.25 13.49
N PRO A 97 5.27 3.89 12.55
CA PRO A 97 5.23 3.46 11.15
C PRO A 97 6.62 3.54 10.51
N ASP A 98 7.04 2.46 9.85
CA ASP A 98 8.29 2.42 9.10
C ASP A 98 8.08 2.91 7.66
N THR A 99 8.21 4.23 7.47
CA THR A 99 7.96 4.87 6.16
C THR A 99 8.96 4.43 5.09
N ALA A 100 10.20 4.10 5.47
CA ALA A 100 11.22 3.61 4.55
C ALA A 100 10.86 2.22 4.02
N PHE A 101 10.41 1.33 4.90
CA PHE A 101 9.90 0.02 4.49
C PHE A 101 8.69 0.14 3.58
N LEU A 102 7.72 0.98 3.96
CA LEU A 102 6.50 1.22 3.17
C LEU A 102 6.81 1.80 1.78
N ALA A 103 7.77 2.72 1.67
CA ALA A 103 8.22 3.29 0.41
C ALA A 103 8.98 2.28 -0.46
N GLY A 104 9.66 1.31 0.16
CA GLY A 104 10.43 0.26 -0.49
C GLY A 104 9.65 -1.00 -0.84
N LEU A 105 8.32 -1.03 -0.65
CA LEU A 105 7.50 -2.19 -0.96
C LEU A 105 7.57 -2.54 -2.46
N SER A 106 7.77 -3.82 -2.75
CA SER A 106 7.64 -4.35 -4.11
C SER A 106 6.19 -4.25 -4.59
N SER A 107 5.97 -4.20 -5.90
CA SER A 107 4.62 -4.13 -6.47
C SER A 107 3.72 -5.27 -6.03
N GLY A 108 4.25 -6.50 -5.91
CA GLY A 108 3.47 -7.63 -5.37
C GLY A 108 3.03 -7.43 -3.91
N ALA A 109 3.88 -6.85 -3.06
CA ALA A 109 3.51 -6.55 -1.68
C ALA A 109 2.47 -5.42 -1.62
N ALA A 110 2.63 -4.40 -2.47
CA ALA A 110 1.64 -3.32 -2.58
C ALA A 110 0.28 -3.83 -3.06
N ASP A 111 0.25 -4.80 -3.99
CA ASP A 111 -0.97 -5.44 -4.47
C ASP A 111 -1.66 -6.22 -3.34
N SER A 112 -0.92 -7.04 -2.59
CA SER A 112 -1.48 -7.77 -1.43
C SER A 112 -2.05 -6.84 -0.36
N VAL A 113 -1.39 -5.69 -0.10
CA VAL A 113 -1.93 -4.68 0.82
C VAL A 113 -3.24 -4.11 0.27
N ARG A 114 -3.37 -3.91 -1.04
CA ARG A 114 -4.58 -3.37 -1.68
C ARG A 114 -5.72 -4.39 -1.78
N GLU A 115 -5.41 -5.68 -1.83
CA GLU A 115 -6.42 -6.74 -1.73
C GLU A 115 -7.06 -6.76 -0.34
N VAL A 116 -6.26 -6.51 0.71
CA VAL A 116 -6.73 -6.54 2.10
C VAL A 116 -7.26 -5.18 2.56
N LEU A 117 -6.58 -4.08 2.25
CA LEU A 117 -7.02 -2.72 2.49
C LEU A 117 -7.56 -2.12 1.18
N LEU A 118 -8.88 -2.24 1.01
CA LEU A 118 -9.59 -1.82 -0.19
C LEU A 118 -9.57 -0.29 -0.37
N GLY A 119 -9.52 0.44 0.75
CA GLY A 119 -9.38 1.89 0.73
C GLY A 119 -9.41 2.52 2.12
N ILE A 120 -9.02 3.79 2.16
CA ILE A 120 -9.05 4.66 3.34
C ILE A 120 -10.04 5.79 3.07
N GLU A 121 -11.17 5.76 3.75
CA GLU A 121 -12.19 6.80 3.68
C GLU A 121 -11.83 8.01 4.54
N SER A 122 -11.96 9.19 3.96
CA SER A 122 -11.75 10.46 4.65
C SER A 122 -12.65 11.57 4.13
N ASP A 123 -12.89 12.57 4.98
CA ASP A 123 -13.56 13.82 4.59
C ASP A 123 -12.61 14.71 3.77
N THR A 124 -11.29 14.54 3.95
CA THR A 124 -10.23 15.32 3.31
C THR A 124 -9.25 14.43 2.53
N PRO A 125 -9.71 13.63 1.55
CA PRO A 125 -8.90 12.60 0.90
C PRO A 125 -7.64 13.15 0.21
N VAL A 126 -7.73 14.35 -0.39
CA VAL A 126 -6.59 15.02 -1.05
C VAL A 126 -5.49 15.38 -0.05
N GLU A 127 -5.85 15.86 1.15
CA GLU A 127 -4.87 16.24 2.17
C GLU A 127 -4.18 15.02 2.78
N ILE A 128 -4.93 13.93 2.99
CA ILE A 128 -4.36 12.65 3.45
C ILE A 128 -3.43 12.06 2.39
N GLU A 129 -3.83 12.02 1.12
CA GLU A 129 -2.97 11.52 0.04
C GLU A 129 -1.66 12.33 -0.03
N ARG A 130 -1.75 13.66 0.09
CA ARG A 130 -0.58 14.53 0.13
C ARG A 130 0.34 14.23 1.31
N ALA A 131 -0.23 14.04 2.51
CA ALA A 131 0.53 13.71 3.70
C ALA A 131 1.23 12.35 3.59
N LEU A 132 0.54 11.33 3.09
CA LEU A 132 1.12 10.01 2.84
C LEU A 132 2.25 10.07 1.81
N ARG A 133 2.05 10.81 0.72
CA ARG A 133 3.08 10.98 -0.32
C ARG A 133 4.31 11.73 0.20
N ALA A 134 4.11 12.70 1.10
CA ALA A 134 5.21 13.38 1.76
C ALA A 134 5.98 12.46 2.72
N ALA A 135 5.27 11.63 3.48
CA ALA A 135 5.86 10.68 4.44
C ALA A 135 6.60 9.52 3.78
N LEU A 136 6.11 9.03 2.63
CA LEU A 136 6.69 7.92 1.86
C LEU A 136 7.67 8.37 0.79
N ARG A 137 8.03 9.65 0.77
CA ARG A 137 9.11 10.12 -0.11
C ARG A 137 10.41 9.47 0.39
N PRO A 138 11.23 8.88 -0.49
CA PRO A 138 12.58 8.51 -0.08
C PRO A 138 13.24 9.77 0.48
N GLU A 139 13.75 9.69 1.70
CA GLU A 139 14.68 10.69 2.22
C GLU A 139 15.87 10.67 1.25
N GLU A 140 15.90 11.62 0.31
CA GLU A 140 17.09 11.95 -0.45
C GLU A 140 18.10 12.42 0.59
N THR A 141 18.80 11.48 1.23
CA THR A 141 19.84 11.74 2.22
C THR A 141 21.00 12.34 1.45
N GLY A 142 20.90 13.63 1.19
CA GLY A 142 22.01 14.46 0.78
C GLY A 142 22.83 14.79 2.00
N SER A 143 23.98 14.12 2.15
CA SER A 143 25.27 14.70 2.55
C SER A 143 26.37 13.66 2.52
#